data_AF-A0A1T4WP60-F1
#
_entry.id   AF-A0A1T4WP60-F1
#
_cell.length_a   1.000
_cell.length_b   1.000
_cell.length_c   1.000
_cell.angle_alpha   90.00
_cell.angle_beta   90.00
_cell.angle_gamma   90.00
#
_symmetry.space_group_name_H-M   'P 1'
#
loop_
_entity.id
_entity.type
_entity.pdbx_description
1 polymer ?
#
loop_
_entity_poly.entity_id
_entity_poly.type
_entity_poly.pdbx_seq_one_letter_code
_entity_poly.pdbx_strand_id
1 'polypeptide(L)' 'MELSALSKWQGKSLGQLNMRKRCGINVLAIKHGNKINVSPKAEDLIKEEDIIICSR' A
#
# COMPACT_ATOMS: atom_id res chain seq x y z
N MET A 1 -9.88 -0.10 6.92
CA MET A 1 -10.05 1.06 6.00
C MET A 1 -9.38 0.71 4.69
N GLU A 2 -10.01 1.06 3.58
CA GLU A 2 -9.46 0.86 2.24
C GLU A 2 -9.11 2.23 1.66
N LEU A 3 -7.90 2.34 1.11
CA LEU A 3 -7.35 3.56 0.52
C LEU A 3 -6.87 3.25 -0.88
N SER A 4 -7.41 3.93 -1.88
CA SER A 4 -6.83 3.88 -3.22
C SER A 4 -5.44 4.51 -3.22
N ALA A 5 -4.51 3.91 -3.95
CA ALA A 5 -3.17 4.42 -4.08
C ALA A 5 -3.20 5.81 -4.70
N LEU A 6 -2.72 6.80 -3.94
CA LEU A 6 -2.53 8.15 -4.45
C LEU A 6 -1.48 8.12 -5.58
N SER A 7 -1.62 8.95 -6.61
CA SER A 7 -0.61 9.05 -7.68
C SER A 7 0.80 9.36 -7.17
N LYS A 8 0.92 9.99 -5.99
CA LYS A 8 2.21 10.26 -5.32
C LYS A 8 2.91 9.00 -4.78
N TRP A 9 2.19 7.88 -4.66
CA TRP A 9 2.68 6.59 -4.17
C TRP A 9 3.07 5.64 -5.29
N GLN A 10 2.58 5.88 -6.52
CA GLN A 10 2.90 5.09 -7.69
C GLN A 10 4.43 5.02 -7.90
N GLY A 11 4.93 3.81 -8.14
CA GLY A 11 6.34 3.53 -8.38
C GLY A 11 7.23 3.61 -7.14
N LYS A 12 6.67 3.87 -5.95
CA LYS A 12 7.41 3.83 -4.68
C LYS A 12 7.12 2.53 -3.94
N SER A 13 8.12 2.05 -3.20
CA SER A 13 7.90 0.91 -2.31
C SER A 13 7.21 1.31 -1.02
N LEU A 14 6.53 0.37 -0.37
CA LEU A 14 5.94 0.56 0.96
C LEU A 14 6.96 1.10 1.98
N GLY A 15 8.20 0.61 1.91
CA GLY A 15 9.32 1.07 2.72
C GLY A 15 9.71 2.52 2.42
N GLN A 16 9.82 2.90 1.14
CA GLN A 16 10.11 4.28 0.75
C GLN A 16 9.01 5.25 1.19
N LEU A 17 7.76 4.81 1.12
CA LEU A 17 6.62 5.61 1.54
C LEU A 17 6.55 5.79 3.05
N ASN A 18 7.26 4.95 3.81
CA ASN A 18 7.24 4.93 5.27
C ASN A 18 5.78 4.92 5.78
N MET A 19 4.91 4.11 5.17
CA MET A 19 3.45 4.15 5.42
C MET A 19 3.09 4.06 6.90
N ARG A 20 3.83 3.25 7.67
CA ARG A 20 3.65 3.13 9.14
C ARG A 20 3.93 4.44 9.87
N LYS A 21 4.95 5.20 9.46
CA LYS A 21 5.35 6.48 10.06
C LYS A 21 4.53 7.66 9.54
N ARG A 22 4.23 7.67 8.25
CA ARG A 22 3.61 8.82 7.57
C ARG A 22 2.08 8.80 7.61
N CYS A 23 1.51 7.60 7.62
CA CYS A 23 0.07 7.39 7.57
C CYS A 23 -0.50 6.94 8.93
N GLY A 24 0.35 6.49 9.86
CA GLY A 24 -0.08 6.08 11.21
C GLY A 24 -0.97 4.83 11.22
N ILE A 25 -0.98 4.07 10.11
CA ILE A 25 -1.80 2.88 9.91
C ILE A 25 -0.91 1.73 9.43
N ASN A 26 -1.26 0.52 9.85
CA ASN A 26 -0.55 -0.69 9.45
C ASN A 26 -1.18 -1.23 8.15
N VAL A 27 -0.37 -1.33 7.10
CA VAL A 27 -0.80 -1.93 5.84
C VAL A 27 -0.96 -3.43 6.05
N LEU A 28 -2.16 -3.93 5.78
CA LEU A 28 -2.52 -5.34 5.90
C LEU A 28 -2.40 -6.05 4.56
N ALA A 29 -2.86 -5.41 3.49
CA ALA A 29 -2.86 -5.99 2.15
C ALA A 29 -2.82 -4.91 1.07
N ILE A 30 -2.30 -5.27 -0.11
CA ILE A 30 -2.41 -4.50 -1.35
C ILE A 30 -3.20 -5.32 -2.34
N LYS A 31 -4.25 -4.74 -2.91
CA LYS A 31 -5.04 -5.34 -3.98
C LYS A 31 -4.76 -4.59 -5.29
N HIS A 32 -4.36 -5.34 -6.32
CA HIS A 32 -4.13 -4.82 -7.67
C HIS A 32 -5.03 -5.59 -8.64
N GLY A 33 -6.11 -4.94 -9.10
CA GLY A 33 -7.13 -5.60 -9.92
C GLY A 33 -7.70 -6.85 -9.24
N ASN A 34 -7.43 -8.03 -9.82
CA ASN A 34 -7.85 -9.33 -9.29
C ASN A 34 -6.84 -10.02 -8.37
N LYS A 35 -5.64 -9.46 -8.19
CA LYS A 35 -4.62 -10.02 -7.29
C LYS A 35 -4.64 -9.31 -5.95
N ILE A 36 -4.54 -10.08 -4.87
CA ILE A 36 -4.40 -9.55 -3.51
C ILE A 36 -3.10 -10.09 -2.90
N ASN A 37 -2.25 -9.17 -2.47
CA ASN A 37 -1.02 -9.46 -1.72
C ASN A 37 -1.29 -9.20 -0.24
N VAL A 38 -1.55 -10.27 0.50
CA VAL A 38 -1.83 -10.22 1.94
C VAL A 38 -0.49 -10.26 2.69
N SER A 39 -0.26 -9.30 3.58
CA SER A 39 1.04 -9.04 4.22
C SER A 39 2.14 -8.63 3.23
N PRO A 40 1.99 -7.46 2.57
CA PRO A 40 2.96 -6.97 1.61
C PRO A 40 4.27 -6.58 2.29
N LYS A 41 5.37 -6.70 1.57
CA LYS A 41 6.71 -6.41 2.08
C LYS A 41 7.10 -4.95 1.86
N ALA A 42 8.10 -4.46 2.59
CA ALA A 42 8.61 -3.10 2.41
C ALA A 42 9.18 -2.82 1.00
N GLU A 43 9.55 -3.88 0.28
CA GLU A 43 10.06 -3.88 -1.09
C GLU A 43 8.94 -3.91 -2.16
N ASP A 44 7.69 -4.22 -1.78
CA ASP A 44 6.55 -4.19 -2.71
C ASP A 44 6.31 -2.76 -3.20
N LEU A 45 6.27 -2.63 -4.53
CA LEU A 45 6.00 -1.38 -5.23
C LEU A 45 4.51 -1.16 -5.37
N ILE A 46 4.07 0.06 -5.07
CA ILE A 46 2.68 0.46 -5.27
C ILE A 46 2.50 0.85 -6.73
N LYS A 47 1.50 0.26 -7.37
CA LYS A 47 1.11 0.51 -8.75
C LYS A 47 -0.09 1.45 -8.82
N GLU A 48 -0.33 1.94 -10.02
CA GLU A 48 -1.59 2.59 -10.35
C GLU A 48 -2.75 1.61 -10.12
N GLU A 49 -3.88 2.14 -9.64
CA GLU A 49 -5.09 1.37 -9.29
C GLU A 49 -4.95 0.42 -8.08
N ASP A 50 -3.82 0.43 -7.38
CA ASP A 50 -3.68 -0.35 -6.15
C ASP A 50 -4.65 0.14 -5.08
N ILE A 51 -5.28 -0.79 -4.38
CA ILE A 51 -6.07 -0.53 -3.18
C ILE A 51 -5.28 -1.05 -1.99
N ILE A 52 -4.94 -0.14 -1.09
CA ILE A 52 -4.25 -0.43 0.15
C ILE A 52 -5.27 -0.65 1.25
N ILE A 53 -5.21 -1.82 1.86
CA ILE A 53 -6.05 -2.19 2.99
C ILE A 53 -5.24 -1.97 4.26
N CYS A 54 -5.76 -1.14 5.16
CA CYS A 54 -5.07 -0.71 6.37
C CYS A 54 -5.96 -0.86 7.61
N SER A 55 -5.36 -1.24 8.74
CA SER A 55 -5.97 -1.11 10.07
C SER A 55 -5.35 0.05 10.83
N ARG A 56 -6.19 0.72 11.63
CA ARG A 56 -5.73 1.56 12.73
C ARG A 56 -5.26 0.68 13.89
#